data_AF-A5USP3-F1
#
_entry.id   AF-A5USP3-F1
#
_cell.length_a   1.000
_cell.length_b   1.000
_cell.length_c   1.000
_cell.angle_alpha   90.00
_cell.angle_beta   90.00
_cell.angle_gamma   90.00
#
_symmetry.space_group_name_H-M   'P 1'
#
loop_
_entity.id
_entity.type
_entity.pdbx_description
1 polymer ?
#
loop_
_entity_poly.entity_id
_entity_poly.type
_entity_poly.pdbx_seq_one_letter_code
_entity_poly.pdbx_strand_id
1 'polypeptide(L)' 'MTHEQSIAIDIPADEAATLLPLLQQGGFTTQPIQQRDLDWQTIVVVIRDATVMPARM' A
#
# COMPACT_ATOMS: atom_id res chain seq x y z
N MET A 1 -5.64 -7.66 19.07
CA MET A 1 -4.36 -7.77 18.37
C MET A 1 -4.62 -7.35 16.94
N THR A 2 -4.19 -6.14 16.54
CA THR A 2 -4.29 -5.69 15.15
C THR A 2 -3.23 -6.42 14.35
N HIS A 3 -3.63 -7.29 13.43
CA HIS A 3 -2.71 -7.91 12.49
C HIS A 3 -2.32 -6.87 11.44
N GLU A 4 -1.03 -6.56 11.36
CA GLU A 4 -0.48 -5.73 10.30
C GLU A 4 0.16 -6.65 9.26
N GLN A 5 -0.25 -6.50 8.01
CA GLN A 5 0.36 -7.19 6.87
C GLN A 5 1.00 -6.15 5.96
N SER A 6 2.22 -6.42 5.51
CA SER A 6 2.96 -5.56 4.59
C SER A 6 3.29 -6.33 3.33
N ILE A 7 2.96 -5.76 2.18
CA ILE A 7 3.25 -6.33 0.86
C ILE A 7 4.16 -5.35 0.13
N ALA A 8 5.32 -5.82 -0.32
CA ALA A 8 6.20 -5.07 -1.22
C ALA A 8 5.81 -5.38 -2.67
N ILE A 9 5.62 -4.34 -3.48
CA ILE A 9 5.26 -4.44 -4.89
C ILE A 9 6.31 -3.67 -5.69
N ASP A 10 6.97 -4.34 -6.62
CA ASP A 10 7.85 -3.72 -7.60
C ASP A 10 7.03 -3.32 -8.82
N ILE A 11 7.05 -2.04 -9.16
CA ILE A 11 6.32 -1.51 -10.31
C ILE A 11 7.20 -0.54 -11.11
N PRO A 12 6.96 -0.40 -12.42
CA PRO A 12 7.61 0.62 -13.21
C PRO A 12 7.39 2.03 -12.62
N ALA A 13 8.41 2.88 -12.69
CA ALA A 13 8.36 4.21 -12.06
C ALA A 13 7.25 5.11 -12.64
N ASP A 14 6.91 4.95 -13.92
CA ASP A 14 5.82 5.63 -14.60
C ASP A 14 4.43 5.13 -14.15
N GLU A 15 4.30 3.84 -13.88
CA GLU A 15 3.08 3.24 -13.34
C GLU A 15 2.86 3.57 -11.86
N ALA A 16 3.93 3.76 -11.09
CA ALA A 16 3.88 4.09 -9.67
C ALA A 16 3.14 5.39 -9.38
N ALA A 17 3.30 6.40 -10.23
CA ALA A 17 2.57 7.66 -10.12
C ALA A 17 1.05 7.47 -10.27
N THR A 18 0.62 6.42 -10.98
CA THR A 18 -0.80 6.10 -11.21
C THR A 18 -1.37 5.18 -10.12
N LEU A 19 -0.58 4.22 -9.63
CA LEU A 19 -1.00 3.24 -8.64
C LEU A 19 -1.06 3.79 -7.21
N LEU A 20 -0.15 4.68 -6.84
CA LEU A 20 -0.09 5.28 -5.49
C LEU A 20 -1.41 5.96 -5.09
N PRO A 21 -2.00 6.85 -5.91
CA PRO A 21 -3.28 7.48 -5.60
C PRO A 21 -4.42 6.46 -5.41
N LEU A 22 -4.47 5.42 -6.25
CA LEU A 22 -5.53 4.40 -6.19
C LEU A 22 -5.46 3.59 -4.89
N LEU A 23 -4.25 3.23 -4.46
CA LEU A 23 -4.03 2.53 -3.19
C LEU A 23 -4.43 3.40 -1.98
N GLN A 24 -4.09 4.69 -2.01
CA GLN A 24 -4.46 5.63 -0.96
C GLN A 24 -5.98 5.86 -0.90
N GLN A 25 -6.65 5.97 -2.06
CA GLN A 25 -8.10 6.04 -2.15
C GLN A 25 -8.80 4.76 -1.65
N GLY A 26 -8.17 3.61 -1.81
CA GLY A 26 -8.61 2.32 -1.26
C GLY A 26 -8.43 2.19 0.25
N GLY A 27 -7.88 3.20 0.93
CA GLY A 27 -7.63 3.18 2.37
C GLY A 27 -6.34 2.46 2.78
N PHE A 28 -5.47 2.13 1.81
CA PHE A 28 -4.18 1.53 2.09
C PHE A 28 -3.14 2.61 2.41
N THR A 29 -2.25 2.30 3.35
CA THR A 29 -1.08 3.15 3.61
C THR A 29 0.08 2.65 2.76
N THR A 30 0.66 3.53 1.95
CA THR A 30 1.79 3.20 1.06
C THR A 30 3.08 3.85 1.54
N GLN A 31 4.21 3.14 1.50
CA GLN A 31 5.54 3.71 1.77
C GLN A 31 6.50 3.40 0.60
N PRO A 32 7.20 4.39 0.05
CA PRO A 32 8.23 4.13 -0.96
C PRO A 32 9.47 3.52 -0.28
N ILE A 33 9.94 2.38 -0.78
CA ILE A 33 11.27 1.86 -0.42
C ILE A 33 12.19 2.29 -1.56
N GLN A 34 13.14 3.19 -1.23
CA GLN A 34 14.21 3.74 -2.08
C GLN A 34 14.31 3.22 -3.53
N GLN A 35 14.20 4.14 -4.50
CA GLN A 35 14.57 3.91 -5.91
C GLN A 35 16.00 3.36 -5.99
N ARG A 36 16.12 2.06 -6.28
CA ARG A 36 17.42 1.40 -6.51
C ARG A 36 17.76 1.30 -7.99
N ASP A 37 16.74 1.29 -8.85
CA ASP A 37 16.82 1.29 -10.30
C ASP A 37 15.96 2.43 -10.86
N LEU A 38 16.45 3.16 -11.86
CA LEU A 38 15.72 4.29 -12.46
C LEU A 38 14.38 3.87 -13.09
N ASP A 39 14.29 2.60 -13.50
CA ASP A 39 13.14 2.04 -14.22
C ASP A 39 12.08 1.39 -13.31
N TRP A 40 12.43 1.05 -12.06
CA TRP A 40 11.56 0.31 -11.13
C TRP A 40 11.50 0.97 -9.76
N GLN A 41 10.29 1.05 -9.20
CA GLN A 41 10.00 1.56 -7.88
C GLN A 41 9.33 0.48 -7.02
N THR A 42 9.90 0.22 -5.84
CA THR A 42 9.27 -0.64 -4.83
C THR A 42 8.36 0.18 -3.92
N ILE A 43 7.10 -0.23 -3.79
CA ILE A 43 6.14 0.35 -2.85
C ILE A 43 5.74 -0.71 -1.83
N VAL A 44 5.73 -0.35 -0.55
CA VAL A 44 5.11 -1.16 0.50
C VAL A 44 3.68 -0.71 0.71
N VAL A 45 2.76 -1.65 0.64
CA VAL A 45 1.36 -1.49 1.01
C VAL A 45 1.15 -2.09 2.39
N VAL A 46 0.68 -1.28 3.33
CA VAL A 46 0.35 -1.70 4.69
C VAL A 46 -1.15 -1.90 4.80
N ILE A 47 -1.56 -3.13 5.10
CA ILE A 47 -2.93 -3.55 5.33
C ILE A 47 -3.11 -3.69 6.85
N ARG A 48 -3.99 -2.87 7.42
CA ARG A 48 -4.38 -2.97 8.82
C ARG A 48 -5.72 -3.69 8.89
N ASP A 49 -5.77 -4.76 9.68
CA ASP A 49 -7.04 -5.38 10.05
C ASP A 49 -7.87 -4.36 10.83
N ALA A 50 -8.81 -3.72 10.15
CA ALA A 50 -9.91 -3.07 10.83
C ALA A 50 -10.81 -4.21 11.31
N THR A 51 -10.70 -4.60 12.57
CA THR A 51 -11.79 -5.29 13.25
C THR A 51 -12.99 -4.35 13.25
N VAL A 52 -13.71 -4.30 12.14
CA VAL A 52 -15.03 -3.68 12.04
C VAL A 52 -15.91 -4.61 12.85
N MET A 53 -16.03 -4.35 14.15
CA MET A 53 -17.17 -4.89 14.89
C MET A 53 -18.41 -4.36 14.18
N PRO A 54 -19.31 -5.22 13.67
CA PRO A 54 -20.57 -4.72 13.15
C PRO A 54 -21.28 -4.01 14.30
N ALA A 55 -21.62 -2.74 14.10
CA ALA A 55 -22.53 -2.03 14.97
C ALA A 55 -23.84 -2.84 15.00
N ARG A 56 -24.07 -3.55 16.10
CA ARG A 56 -25.35 -4.20 16.36
C ARG A 56 -26.39 -3.09 16.56
N MET A 57 -27.30 -2.96 15.61
CA MET A 57 -28.65 -2.43 15.82
C MET A 57 -29.63 -3.59 15.67
#